data_AF-A0A4U9DCW2-F1
#
_entry.id   AF-A0A4U9DCW2-F1
#
_cell.length_a   1.000
_cell.length_b   1.000
_cell.length_c   1.000
_cell.angle_alpha   90.00
_cell.angle_beta   90.00
_cell.angle_gamma   90.00
#
_symmetry.space_group_name_H-M   'P 1'
#
loop_
_entity.id
_entity.type
_entity.pdbx_description
1 polymer ?
#
loop_
_entity_poly.entity_id
_entity_poly.type
_entity_poly.pdbx_seq_one_letter_code
_entity_poly.pdbx_strand_id
1 'polypeptide(L)'
;MAEEQLVVKRTRRRRYNSYCGEIGPAPENLLARDFSSCRPNEKWLTDITEFQLPAGKVYLSPVIDCFDGQVVSWSIGTRPDATLVNTMLDDALDTLTNMINQ
;
A
#
# COMPACT_ATOMS: atom_id res chain seq x y z
N MET A 1 -10.43 47.48 31.46
CA MET A 1 -10.44 46.14 30.82
C MET A 1 -10.77 45.00 31.80
N ALA A 2 -10.30 45.03 33.05
CA ALA A 2 -10.65 44.03 34.07
C ALA A 2 -12.05 44.21 34.70
N GLU A 3 -12.75 45.34 34.45
CA GLU A 3 -14.01 45.69 35.11
C GLU A 3 -15.29 45.27 34.38
N GLU A 4 -15.21 44.68 33.18
CA GLU A 4 -16.42 44.32 32.39
C GLU A 4 -16.61 42.82 32.11
N GLN A 5 -15.86 41.93 32.77
CA GLN A 5 -15.98 40.45 32.59
C GLN A 5 -16.02 39.98 31.12
N LEU A 6 -15.39 40.71 30.20
CA LEU A 6 -15.38 40.35 28.78
C LEU A 6 -14.41 39.20 28.53
N VAL A 7 -14.94 37.98 28.44
CA VAL A 7 -14.19 36.77 28.07
C VAL A 7 -14.13 36.65 26.55
N VAL A 8 -12.92 36.76 25.98
CA VAL A 8 -12.70 36.49 24.54
C VAL A 8 -12.90 35.00 24.28
N LYS A 9 -14.02 34.62 23.65
CA LYS A 9 -14.22 33.26 23.12
C LYS A 9 -13.24 33.03 21.95
N ARG A 10 -12.10 32.42 22.24
CA ARG A 10 -11.21 31.89 21.19
C ARG A 10 -11.86 30.64 20.58
N THR A 11 -12.40 30.77 19.37
CA THR A 11 -12.89 29.63 18.60
C THR A 11 -11.69 28.74 18.26
N ARG A 12 -11.59 27.56 18.89
CA ARG A 12 -10.52 26.60 18.60
C ARG A 12 -10.67 26.17 17.14
N ARG A 13 -9.66 26.43 16.30
CA ARG A 13 -9.66 26.02 14.89
C ARG A 13 -9.72 24.48 14.87
N ARG A 14 -10.83 23.90 14.44
CA ARG A 14 -10.94 22.44 14.27
C ARG A 14 -9.96 22.01 13.19
N ARG A 15 -9.21 20.92 13.44
CA ARG A 15 -8.43 20.26 12.38
C ARG A 15 -9.39 19.79 11.30
N TYR A 16 -9.03 20.05 10.04
CA TYR A 16 -9.77 19.55 8.89
C TYR A 16 -9.80 18.02 8.91
N ASN A 17 -10.97 17.44 8.63
CA ASN A 17 -11.15 16.01 8.45
C ASN A 17 -11.96 15.79 7.17
N SER A 18 -11.33 15.26 6.12
CA SER A 18 -11.98 14.89 4.86
C SER A 18 -12.63 13.51 4.91
N TYR A 19 -12.43 12.75 5.99
CA TYR A 19 -13.00 11.43 6.14
C TYR A 19 -14.51 11.53 6.36
N CYS A 20 -15.29 11.16 5.34
CA CYS A 20 -16.74 11.18 5.35
C CYS A 20 -17.37 9.95 6.04
N GLY A 21 -16.57 9.10 6.70
CA GLY A 21 -17.00 7.78 7.18
C GLY A 21 -16.93 6.71 6.10
N GLU A 22 -17.19 5.45 6.48
CA GLU A 22 -17.27 4.36 5.51
C GLU A 22 -18.61 4.39 4.78
N ILE A 23 -18.56 4.25 3.44
CA ILE A 23 -19.74 4.30 2.56
C ILE A 23 -20.55 2.98 2.63
N GLY A 24 -20.02 1.95 3.31
CA GLY A 24 -20.64 0.66 3.52
C GLY A 24 -19.78 -0.23 4.44
N PRO A 25 -20.23 -1.46 4.73
CA PRO A 25 -19.44 -2.40 5.51
C PRO A 25 -18.13 -2.75 4.78
N ALA A 26 -17.04 -2.86 5.53
CA ALA A 26 -15.76 -3.30 5.00
C ALA A 26 -15.87 -4.71 4.37
N PRO A 27 -15.12 -4.98 3.29
CA PRO A 27 -15.07 -6.32 2.70
C PRO A 27 -14.43 -7.33 3.65
N GLU A 28 -14.68 -8.61 3.41
CA GLU A 28 -14.09 -9.70 4.18
C GLU A 28 -12.54 -9.70 4.05
N ASN A 29 -11.85 -9.84 5.18
CA ASN A 29 -10.40 -10.01 5.19
C ASN A 29 -10.04 -11.47 4.91
N LEU A 30 -9.93 -11.81 3.63
CA LEU A 30 -9.65 -13.17 3.16
C LEU A 30 -8.29 -13.70 3.64
N LEU A 31 -7.29 -12.83 3.80
CA LEU A 31 -5.96 -13.26 4.21
C LEU A 31 -5.88 -13.55 5.70
N ALA A 32 -6.59 -12.80 6.55
CA ALA A 32 -6.53 -12.93 8.01
C ALA A 32 -5.10 -13.00 8.60
N ARG A 33 -4.12 -12.36 7.94
CA ARG A 33 -2.67 -12.42 8.23
C ARG A 33 -2.02 -13.82 8.08
N ASP A 34 -2.66 -14.74 7.36
CA ASP A 34 -2.07 -16.00 6.92
C ASP A 34 -1.41 -15.83 5.55
N PHE A 35 -0.09 -15.61 5.59
CA PHE A 35 0.79 -15.45 4.43
C PHE A 35 1.47 -16.77 4.02
N SER A 36 0.85 -17.91 4.31
CA SER A 36 1.29 -19.22 3.83
C SER A 36 0.30 -19.78 2.80
N SER A 37 0.81 -20.50 1.80
CA SER A 37 -0.02 -21.26 0.85
C SER A 37 0.50 -22.68 0.66
N CYS A 38 -0.39 -23.58 0.23
CA CYS A 38 -0.05 -24.99 0.01
C CYS A 38 0.42 -25.25 -1.42
N ARG A 39 0.13 -24.33 -2.35
CA ARG A 39 0.51 -24.43 -3.76
C ARG A 39 1.04 -23.08 -4.25
N PRO A 40 1.92 -23.08 -5.28
CA PRO A 40 2.35 -21.86 -5.94
C PRO A 40 1.16 -21.04 -6.45
N ASN A 41 1.30 -19.72 -6.45
CA ASN A 41 0.36 -18.76 -7.02
C ASN A 41 -1.06 -18.74 -6.41
N GLU A 42 -1.26 -19.31 -5.21
CA GLU A 42 -2.54 -19.20 -4.49
C GLU A 42 -2.66 -17.87 -3.72
N LYS A 43 -1.55 -17.36 -3.21
CA LYS A 43 -1.48 -16.10 -2.48
C LYS A 43 -0.17 -15.41 -2.81
N TRP A 44 -0.25 -14.12 -3.11
CA TRP A 44 0.92 -13.27 -3.29
C TRP A 44 0.93 -12.16 -2.25
N LEU A 45 2.13 -11.84 -1.78
CA LEU A 45 2.39 -10.71 -0.91
C LEU A 45 3.09 -9.61 -1.71
N THR A 46 2.72 -8.36 -1.47
CA THR A 46 3.39 -7.19 -2.04
C THR A 46 3.78 -6.21 -0.95
N ASP A 47 4.80 -5.41 -1.21
CA ASP A 47 5.23 -4.32 -0.33
C ASP A 47 5.72 -3.10 -1.15
N ILE A 48 5.95 -1.98 -0.46
CA ILE A 48 6.73 -0.87 -0.98
C ILE A 48 7.81 -0.51 0.04
N THR A 49 9.06 -0.76 -0.31
CA THR A 49 10.21 -0.45 0.53
C THR A 49 10.94 0.79 0.03
N GLU A 50 11.13 1.79 0.89
CA GLU A 50 11.93 2.98 0.60
C GLU A 50 13.40 2.76 0.99
N PHE A 51 14.31 3.08 0.07
CA PHE A 51 15.76 3.15 0.28
C PHE A 51 16.23 4.60 0.16
N GLN A 52 16.90 5.09 1.19
CA GLN A 52 17.52 6.41 1.18
C GLN A 52 18.97 6.28 0.67
N LEU A 53 19.23 6.78 -0.54
CA LEU A 53 20.57 6.83 -1.12
C LEU A 53 21.09 8.29 -1.15
N PRO A 54 22.41 8.51 -1.27
CA PRO A 54 22.97 9.86 -1.42
C PRO A 54 22.44 10.61 -2.65
N ALA A 55 22.12 9.88 -3.73
CA ALA A 55 21.58 10.44 -4.96
C ALA A 55 20.06 10.71 -4.91
N GLY A 56 19.37 10.30 -3.83
CA GLY A 56 17.93 10.45 -3.69
C GLY A 56 17.25 9.20 -3.12
N LYS A 57 15.94 9.28 -2.98
CA LYS A 57 15.11 8.15 -2.54
C LYS A 57 14.81 7.21 -3.71
N VAL A 58 14.84 5.92 -3.43
CA VAL A 58 14.46 4.85 -4.36
C VAL A 58 13.44 3.97 -3.68
N TYR A 59 12.44 3.52 -4.42
CA TYR A 59 11.36 2.68 -3.92
C TYR A 59 11.38 1.37 -4.71
N LEU A 60 11.34 0.26 -3.98
CA LEU A 60 11.19 -1.08 -4.53
C LEU A 60 9.76 -1.54 -4.26
N SER A 61 9.10 -2.09 -5.27
CA SER A 61 7.85 -2.79 -5.09
C SER A 61 8.02 -4.24 -5.55
N PRO A 62 8.12 -5.21 -4.64
CA PRO A 62 8.22 -6.64 -4.97
C PRO A 62 6.86 -7.35 -4.88
N VAL A 63 6.74 -8.47 -5.60
CA VAL A 63 5.71 -9.50 -5.42
C VAL A 63 6.39 -10.80 -5.01
N ILE A 64 5.90 -11.41 -3.94
CA ILE A 64 6.44 -12.63 -3.35
C ILE A 64 5.35 -13.70 -3.32
N ASP A 65 5.67 -14.92 -3.75
CA ASP A 65 4.79 -16.08 -3.61
C ASP A 65 4.81 -16.60 -2.16
N CYS A 66 3.63 -16.74 -1.55
CA CYS A 66 3.47 -17.25 -0.19
C CYS A 66 3.72 -18.76 -0.05
N PHE A 67 3.97 -19.48 -1.15
CA PHE A 67 4.27 -20.91 -1.13
C PHE A 67 5.71 -21.19 -0.70
N ASP A 68 6.67 -20.54 -1.37
CA ASP A 68 8.10 -20.78 -1.19
C ASP A 68 8.93 -19.51 -0.99
N GLY A 69 8.28 -18.33 -0.98
CA GLY A 69 8.94 -17.05 -0.81
C GLY A 69 9.68 -16.56 -2.07
N GLN A 70 9.47 -17.16 -3.24
CA GLN A 70 10.08 -16.69 -4.48
C GLN A 70 9.56 -15.32 -4.88
N VAL A 71 10.45 -14.49 -5.43
CA VAL A 71 10.09 -13.20 -6.02
C VAL A 71 9.49 -13.47 -7.40
N VAL A 72 8.21 -13.16 -7.56
CA VAL A 72 7.48 -13.33 -8.83
C VAL A 72 7.82 -12.19 -9.80
N SER A 73 7.82 -10.95 -9.28
CA SER A 73 8.12 -9.74 -10.04
C SER A 73 8.57 -8.63 -9.09
N TRP A 74 9.20 -7.60 -9.64
CA TRP A 74 9.53 -6.39 -8.91
C TRP A 74 9.72 -5.20 -9.85
N SER A 75 9.47 -4.00 -9.33
CA SER A 75 9.77 -2.74 -10.01
C SER A 75 10.52 -1.80 -9.08
N ILE A 76 11.33 -0.90 -9.66
CA ILE A 76 12.06 0.13 -8.93
C ILE A 76 11.78 1.49 -9.55
N GLY A 77 11.59 2.50 -8.69
CA GLY A 77 11.37 3.88 -9.11
C GLY A 77 11.90 4.88 -8.11
N THR A 78 11.93 6.15 -8.49
CA THR A 78 12.34 7.26 -7.60
C THR A 78 11.16 7.92 -6.90
N ARG A 79 9.94 7.42 -7.14
CA ARG A 79 8.68 7.90 -6.56
C ARG A 79 7.78 6.70 -6.20
N PRO A 80 7.03 6.76 -5.08
CA PRO A 80 6.05 5.75 -4.73
C PRO A 80 4.70 6.12 -5.35
N ASP A 81 4.54 5.83 -6.65
CA ASP A 81 3.32 6.14 -7.40
C ASP A 81 2.65 4.88 -7.98
N ALA A 82 1.46 5.07 -8.54
CA ALA A 82 0.68 3.99 -9.12
C ALA A 82 1.39 3.34 -10.31
N THR A 83 2.22 4.09 -11.05
CA THR A 83 2.98 3.54 -12.16
C THR A 83 3.96 2.49 -11.68
N LEU A 84 4.71 2.76 -10.59
CA LEU A 84 5.60 1.78 -9.98
C LEU A 84 4.88 0.46 -9.66
N VAL A 85 3.74 0.54 -8.96
CA VAL A 85 3.01 -0.64 -8.49
C VAL A 85 2.33 -1.38 -9.65
N ASN A 86 1.70 -0.65 -10.57
CA ASN A 86 1.00 -1.26 -11.70
C ASN A 86 1.98 -1.97 -12.64
N THR A 87 3.15 -1.38 -12.92
CA THR A 87 4.18 -2.06 -13.74
C THR A 87 4.60 -3.39 -13.12
N MET A 88 4.88 -3.42 -11.82
CA MET A 88 5.23 -4.67 -11.14
C MET A 88 4.09 -5.69 -11.20
N LEU A 89 2.84 -5.25 -11.04
CA LEU A 89 1.67 -6.13 -11.03
C LEU A 89 1.40 -6.72 -12.42
N ASP A 90 1.47 -5.90 -13.46
CA ASP A 90 1.31 -6.33 -14.85
C ASP A 90 2.39 -7.38 -15.19
N ASP A 91 3.66 -7.09 -14.87
CA ASP A 91 4.78 -8.02 -15.04
C ASP A 91 4.55 -9.34 -14.26
N ALA A 92 3.98 -9.29 -13.06
CA ALA A 92 3.66 -10.47 -12.27
C ALA A 92 2.55 -11.33 -12.93
N LEU A 93 1.49 -10.69 -13.43
CA LEU A 93 0.37 -11.39 -14.07
C LEU A 93 0.78 -12.06 -15.39
N ASP A 94 1.71 -11.46 -16.13
CA ASP A 94 2.27 -12.05 -17.35
C ASP A 94 2.98 -13.39 -17.06
N THR A 95 3.58 -13.56 -15.88
CA THR A 95 4.20 -14.84 -15.49
C THR A 95 3.18 -15.99 -15.41
N LEU A 96 1.96 -15.72 -14.93
CA LEU A 96 0.89 -16.71 -14.86
C LEU A 96 0.37 -17.09 -16.26
N THR A 97 0.22 -16.09 -17.13
CA THR A 97 -0.27 -16.30 -18.50
C THR A 97 0.71 -17.16 -19.30
N ASN A 98 2.02 -16.94 -19.12
CA ASN A 98 3.05 -17.74 -19.77
C ASN A 98 3.10 -19.19 -19.27
N MET A 99 2.71 -19.47 -18.02
CA MET A 99 2.60 -20.83 -17.49
C MET A 99 1.39 -21.60 -18.03
N ILE A 100 0.27 -20.91 -18.31
CA ILE A 100 -0.96 -21.54 -18.85
C ILE A 100 -0.80 -21.89 -20.33
N ASN A 101 0.01 -21.13 -21.07
CA ASN A 101 0.20 -21.29 -22.52
C ASN A 101 1.37 -22.24 -22.90
N GLN A 102 1.99 -22.92 -21.93
CA GLN A 102 2.97 -24.00 -22.14
C GLN A 102 2.33 -25.36 -21.90
#